data_AF-A0AAV6UXY6-F1
#
_entry.id   AF-A0AAV6UXY6-F1
#
_cell.length_a   1.000
_cell.length_b   1.000
_cell.length_c   1.000
_cell.angle_alpha   90.00
_cell.angle_beta   90.00
_cell.angle_gamma   90.00
#
_symmetry.space_group_name_H-M   'P 1'
#
loop_
_entity.id
_entity.type
_entity.pdbx_description
1 polymer ?
#
loop_
_entity_poly.entity_id
_entity_poly.type
_entity_poly.pdbx_seq_one_letter_code
_entity_poly.pdbx_strand_id
1 'polypeptide(L)'
;MEKLACFMVLLICALSVVGSYGKSSKEIKACINETYTTSIGPEGYIDCVKTSGATDIPKMKQCFQDVMKKKNAVKVASNGQMTVDKDKFKEVGESWKKNNVGKAILECHKENKEDMYKEAGRCDQCVFEKIKKYCS
;
A
#
# COMPACT_ATOMS: atom_id res chain seq x y z
N MET A 1 -41.09 -48.99 -34.00
CA MET A 1 -41.31 -49.69 -32.72
C MET A 1 -39.91 -50.02 -32.22
N GLU A 2 -39.34 -49.57 -31.11
CA GLU A 2 -39.69 -48.87 -29.87
C GLU A 2 -38.37 -48.19 -29.41
N LYS A 3 -38.30 -46.90 -29.06
CA LYS A 3 -38.48 -46.30 -27.72
C LYS A 3 -37.46 -46.74 -26.63
N LEU A 4 -36.78 -45.73 -26.07
CA LEU A 4 -35.98 -45.66 -24.82
C LEU A 4 -34.60 -46.34 -24.83
N ALA A 5 -33.50 -45.77 -24.33
CA ALA A 5 -33.26 -44.78 -23.28
C ALA A 5 -31.99 -43.97 -23.66
N CYS A 6 -31.97 -42.64 -23.81
CA CYS A 6 -32.04 -41.57 -22.82
C CYS A 6 -31.45 -41.88 -21.42
N PHE A 7 -30.58 -40.97 -20.97
CA PHE A 7 -30.01 -40.78 -19.63
C PHE A 7 -28.63 -41.38 -19.32
N MET A 8 -27.81 -40.51 -18.71
CA MET A 8 -26.49 -40.74 -18.09
C MET A 8 -25.27 -40.79 -19.02
N VAL A 9 -24.97 -39.64 -19.63
CA VAL A 9 -23.60 -39.11 -19.51
C VAL A 9 -23.72 -37.68 -18.99
N LEU A 10 -23.82 -37.61 -17.66
CA LEU A 10 -23.54 -36.42 -16.87
C LEU A 10 -22.08 -36.04 -17.15
N LEU A 11 -21.86 -35.26 -18.22
CA LEU A 11 -20.63 -34.51 -18.37
C LEU A 11 -20.71 -33.38 -17.34
N ILE A 12 -20.25 -33.70 -16.13
CA ILE A 12 -20.02 -32.73 -15.06
C ILE A 12 -18.96 -31.78 -15.62
N CYS A 13 -19.42 -30.66 -16.19
CA CYS A 13 -18.65 -29.43 -16.23
C CYS A 13 -18.32 -29.10 -14.77
N ALA A 14 -17.18 -29.60 -14.29
CA ALA A 14 -16.50 -29.08 -13.14
C ALA A 14 -16.06 -27.66 -13.51
N LEU A 15 -17.04 -26.74 -13.45
CA LEU A 15 -16.81 -25.35 -13.17
C LEU A 15 -16.16 -25.33 -11.78
N SER A 16 -14.85 -25.56 -11.72
CA SER A 16 -14.04 -24.93 -10.70
C SER A 16 -14.07 -23.43 -10.99
N VAL A 17 -15.22 -22.81 -10.67
CA VAL A 17 -15.23 -21.47 -10.11
C VAL A 17 -14.39 -21.60 -8.86
N VAL A 18 -13.08 -21.47 -9.04
CA VAL A 18 -12.19 -21.14 -7.94
C VAL A 18 -12.63 -19.73 -7.56
N GLY A 19 -13.60 -19.68 -6.65
CA GLY A 19 -14.05 -18.46 -6.04
C GLY A 19 -12.81 -17.72 -5.60
N SER A 20 -12.60 -16.53 -6.14
CA SER A 20 -11.57 -15.62 -5.68
C SER A 20 -11.95 -15.28 -4.23
N TYR A 21 -11.44 -16.05 -3.27
CA TYR A 21 -11.56 -15.71 -1.86
C TYR A 21 -10.76 -14.41 -1.68
N GLY A 22 -11.45 -13.27 -1.80
CA GLY A 22 -10.86 -11.97 -1.53
C GLY A 22 -10.33 -11.96 -0.10
N LYS A 23 -9.11 -11.44 0.10
CA LYS A 23 -8.53 -11.31 1.43
C LYS A 23 -9.44 -10.48 2.33
N SER A 24 -9.54 -10.89 3.59
CA SER A 24 -10.26 -10.12 4.59
C SER A 24 -9.56 -8.77 4.86
N SER A 25 -10.31 -7.79 5.36
CA SER A 25 -9.77 -6.47 5.75
C SER A 25 -8.58 -6.58 6.73
N LYS A 26 -8.63 -7.58 7.64
CA LYS A 26 -7.56 -7.84 8.60
C LYS A 26 -6.28 -8.33 7.92
N GLU A 27 -6.39 -9.21 6.92
CA GLU A 27 -5.26 -9.72 6.15
C GLU A 27 -4.63 -8.63 5.28
N ILE A 28 -5.44 -7.79 4.65
CA ILE A 28 -4.94 -6.63 3.87
C ILE A 28 -4.15 -5.69 4.79
N LYS A 29 -4.71 -5.37 5.97
CA LYS A 29 -4.05 -4.51 6.96
C LYS A 29 -2.73 -5.11 7.46
N ALA A 30 -2.69 -6.41 7.74
CA ALA A 30 -1.47 -7.11 8.14
C ALA A 30 -0.39 -7.06 7.04
N CYS A 31 -0.78 -7.35 5.79
CA CYS A 31 0.11 -7.28 4.63
C CYS A 31 0.70 -5.87 4.43
N ILE A 32 -0.12 -4.82 4.60
CA ILE A 32 0.37 -3.44 4.51
C ILE A 32 1.39 -3.16 5.61
N ASN A 33 1.10 -3.56 6.86
CA ASN A 33 2.04 -3.37 7.97
C ASN A 33 3.38 -4.06 7.72
N GLU A 34 3.31 -5.31 7.27
CA GLU A 34 4.47 -6.12 6.95
C GLU A 34 5.28 -5.49 5.81
N THR A 35 4.60 -4.99 4.78
CA THR A 35 5.24 -4.31 3.65
C THR A 35 6.05 -3.10 4.13
N TYR A 36 5.46 -2.24 4.96
CA TYR A 36 6.19 -1.09 5.53
C TYR A 36 7.32 -1.53 6.47
N THR A 37 7.05 -2.50 7.34
CA THR A 37 8.04 -3.04 8.29
C THR A 37 9.26 -3.59 7.57
N THR A 38 9.06 -4.38 6.52
CA THR A 38 10.16 -4.99 5.76
C THR A 38 10.86 -3.96 4.87
N SER A 39 10.12 -3.01 4.28
CA SER A 39 10.68 -2.05 3.34
C SER A 39 11.43 -0.91 4.02
N ILE A 40 10.88 -0.36 5.09
CA ILE A 40 11.36 0.86 5.75
C ILE A 40 11.45 0.73 7.28
N GLY A 41 11.37 -0.49 7.81
CA GLY A 41 11.56 -0.76 9.24
C GLY A 41 12.85 -0.18 9.80
N PRO A 42 14.02 -0.43 9.16
CA PRO A 42 15.31 0.12 9.60
C PRO A 42 15.38 1.66 9.59
N GLU A 43 14.45 2.33 8.90
CA GLU A 43 14.39 3.78 8.79
C GLU A 43 13.60 4.41 9.97
N GLY A 44 13.18 3.58 10.93
CA GLY A 44 12.47 3.99 12.15
C GLY A 44 10.96 3.74 12.12
N TYR A 45 10.44 3.07 11.09
CA TYR A 45 9.01 2.70 11.03
C TYR A 45 8.64 1.73 12.17
N ILE A 46 9.48 0.73 12.44
CA ILE A 46 9.25 -0.26 13.49
C ILE A 46 9.10 0.40 14.87
N ASP A 47 10.00 1.33 15.18
CA ASP A 47 10.00 2.01 16.47
C ASP A 47 8.75 2.88 16.65
N CYS A 48 8.29 3.54 15.58
CA CYS A 48 7.06 4.30 15.60
C CYS A 48 5.82 3.40 15.84
N VAL A 49 5.71 2.28 15.14
CA VAL A 49 4.58 1.35 15.30
C VAL A 49 4.57 0.74 16.70
N LYS A 50 5.74 0.35 17.24
CA LYS A 50 5.85 -0.17 18.61
C LYS A 50 5.43 0.86 19.65
N THR A 51 5.93 2.09 19.54
CA THR A 51 5.64 3.17 20.50
C THR A 51 4.18 3.59 20.47
N SER A 52 3.54 3.55 19.30
CA SER A 52 2.13 3.91 19.14
C SER A 52 1.16 2.79 19.51
N GLY A 53 1.63 1.55 19.69
CA GLY A 53 0.80 0.38 20.02
C GLY A 53 -0.23 0.00 18.94
N ALA A 54 -0.13 0.59 17.74
CA ALA A 54 -1.22 0.58 16.78
C ALA A 54 -0.77 0.06 15.41
N THR A 55 -1.42 -1.02 14.97
CA THR A 55 -1.35 -1.49 13.57
C THR A 55 -2.42 -0.83 12.70
N ASP A 56 -3.20 0.14 13.20
CA ASP A 56 -4.25 0.81 12.43
C ASP A 56 -3.71 1.68 11.30
N ILE A 57 -4.47 1.75 10.20
CA ILE A 57 -4.09 2.46 8.98
C ILE A 57 -3.69 3.92 9.24
N PRO A 58 -4.45 4.72 10.02
CA PRO A 58 -4.05 6.10 10.31
C PRO A 58 -2.67 6.19 10.98
N LYS A 59 -2.35 5.23 11.85
CA LYS A 59 -1.07 5.19 12.58
C LYS A 59 0.07 4.74 11.70
N MET A 60 -0.15 3.77 10.81
CA MET A 60 0.82 3.39 9.78
C MET A 60 1.20 4.57 8.88
N LYS A 61 0.20 5.34 8.43
CA LYS A 61 0.41 6.55 7.63
C LYS A 61 1.20 7.60 8.40
N GLN A 62 0.86 7.83 9.67
CA GLN A 62 1.62 8.73 10.54
C GLN A 62 3.08 8.29 10.68
N CYS A 63 3.33 6.99 10.92
CA CYS A 63 4.69 6.46 11.03
C CYS A 63 5.47 6.59 9.72
N PHE A 64 4.82 6.38 8.57
CA PHE A 64 5.41 6.64 7.27
C PHE A 64 5.77 8.13 7.11
N GLN A 65 4.86 9.06 7.44
CA GLN A 65 5.14 10.50 7.42
C GLN A 65 6.35 10.87 8.28
N ASP A 66 6.47 10.30 9.47
CA ASP A 66 7.58 10.61 10.37
C ASP A 66 8.91 10.11 9.81
N VAL A 67 8.93 8.96 9.13
CA VAL A 67 10.09 8.52 8.35
C VAL A 67 10.39 9.52 7.22
N MET A 68 9.38 9.96 6.49
CA MET A 68 9.56 10.92 5.38
C MET A 68 10.06 12.30 5.86
N LYS A 69 9.66 12.75 7.05
CA LYS A 69 10.22 13.94 7.71
C LYS A 69 11.71 13.76 8.01
N LYS A 70 12.11 12.61 8.58
CA LYS A 70 13.54 12.29 8.84
C LYS A 70 14.37 12.28 7.55
N LYS A 71 13.76 11.93 6.42
CA LYS A 71 14.38 11.98 5.09
C LYS A 71 14.31 13.36 4.42
N ASN A 72 13.80 14.39 5.10
CA ASN A 72 13.60 15.74 4.59
C ASN A 72 12.67 15.82 3.36
N ALA A 73 11.86 14.79 3.12
CA ALA A 73 10.88 14.77 2.04
C ALA A 73 9.56 15.44 2.44
N VAL A 74 9.23 15.46 3.74
CA VAL A 74 8.09 16.20 4.28
C VAL A 74 8.61 17.44 5.00
N LYS A 75 8.04 18.61 4.69
CA LYS A 75 8.34 19.90 5.33
C LYS A 75 7.11 20.37 6.11
N VAL A 76 7.34 20.95 7.27
CA VAL A 76 6.29 21.58 8.08
C VAL A 76 6.44 23.09 7.97
N ALA A 77 5.43 23.76 7.40
CA ALA A 77 5.38 25.21 7.35
C ALA A 77 5.05 25.79 8.73
N SER A 78 5.32 27.09 8.93
CA SER A 78 5.11 27.78 10.20
C SER A 78 3.64 27.78 10.69
N ASN A 79 2.68 27.57 9.78
CA ASN A 79 1.25 27.42 10.08
C ASN A 79 0.84 25.97 10.42
N GLY A 80 1.80 25.04 10.53
CA GLY A 80 1.57 23.62 10.78
C GLY A 80 1.20 22.80 9.54
N GLN A 81 1.07 23.42 8.36
CA GLN A 81 0.80 22.69 7.13
C GLN A 81 1.99 21.83 6.73
N MET A 82 1.74 20.55 6.46
CA MET A 82 2.76 19.63 5.98
C MET A 82 2.71 19.53 4.45
N THR A 83 3.81 19.86 3.78
CA THR A 83 3.99 19.73 2.34
C THR A 83 5.07 18.71 2.02
N VAL A 84 5.13 18.27 0.77
CA VAL A 84 6.13 17.31 0.30
C VAL A 84 7.04 17.98 -0.71
N ASP A 85 8.35 17.85 -0.47
CA ASP A 85 9.37 18.23 -1.44
C ASP A 85 9.41 17.16 -2.53
N LYS A 86 9.01 17.53 -3.74
CA LYS A 86 8.85 16.61 -4.88
C LYS A 86 10.15 15.90 -5.25
N ASP A 87 11.27 16.62 -5.23
CA ASP A 87 12.57 16.07 -5.61
C ASP A 87 13.10 15.15 -4.53
N LYS A 88 12.97 15.53 -3.26
CA LYS A 88 13.31 14.64 -2.13
C LYS A 88 12.41 13.41 -2.07
N PHE A 89 11.12 13.54 -2.38
CA PHE A 89 10.21 12.41 -2.46
C PHE A 89 10.66 11.40 -3.52
N LYS A 90 11.05 11.88 -4.71
CA LYS A 90 11.64 11.04 -5.77
C LYS A 90 12.96 10.41 -5.33
N GLU A 91 13.86 11.19 -4.72
CA GLU A 91 15.15 10.72 -4.23
C GLU A 91 15.01 9.57 -3.22
N VAL A 92 14.06 9.70 -2.28
CA VAL A 92 13.71 8.63 -1.34
C VAL A 92 13.18 7.40 -2.08
N GLY A 93 12.30 7.59 -3.07
CA GLY A 93 11.81 6.50 -3.91
C GLY A 93 12.93 5.75 -4.63
N GLU A 94 13.90 6.46 -5.20
CA GLU A 94 15.07 5.88 -5.88
C GLU A 94 16.00 5.15 -4.91
N SER A 95 16.23 5.72 -3.72
CA SER A 95 16.99 5.08 -2.64
C SER A 95 16.38 3.73 -2.23
N TRP A 96 15.05 3.65 -2.20
CA TRP A 96 14.30 2.47 -1.78
C TRP A 96 13.74 1.63 -2.93
N LYS A 97 14.13 1.89 -4.18
CA LYS A 97 13.50 1.30 -5.39
C LYS A 97 13.47 -0.23 -5.45
N LYS A 98 14.31 -0.91 -4.67
CA LYS A 98 14.35 -2.37 -4.57
C LYS A 98 13.18 -2.93 -3.75
N ASN A 99 12.59 -2.15 -2.85
CA ASN A 99 11.48 -2.56 -1.99
C ASN A 99 10.13 -2.00 -2.48
N ASN A 100 9.04 -2.52 -1.92
CA ASN A 100 7.68 -2.20 -2.40
C ASN A 100 7.24 -0.78 -2.05
N VAL A 101 7.74 -0.20 -0.94
CA VAL A 101 7.45 1.19 -0.58
C VAL A 101 8.13 2.15 -1.55
N GLY A 102 9.40 1.95 -1.88
CA GLY A 102 10.13 2.78 -2.85
C GLY A 102 9.50 2.71 -4.24
N LYS A 103 9.07 1.52 -4.68
CA LYS A 103 8.29 1.37 -5.93
C LYS A 103 6.98 2.16 -5.90
N ALA A 104 6.21 2.05 -4.82
CA ALA A 104 4.97 2.80 -4.63
C ALA A 104 5.19 4.32 -4.66
N ILE A 105 6.26 4.82 -4.02
CA ILE A 105 6.68 6.23 -4.06
C ILE A 105 6.97 6.66 -5.49
N LEU A 106 7.76 5.89 -6.24
CA LEU A 106 8.10 6.21 -7.63
C LEU A 106 6.88 6.15 -8.56
N GLU A 107 5.94 5.24 -8.34
CA GLU A 107 4.67 5.22 -9.06
C GLU A 107 3.84 6.47 -8.80
N CYS A 108 3.68 6.85 -7.53
CA CYS A 108 2.98 8.08 -7.16
C CYS A 108 3.66 9.32 -7.73
N HIS A 109 4.99 9.33 -7.76
CA HIS A 109 5.75 10.42 -8.38
C HIS A 109 5.50 10.51 -9.89
N LYS A 110 5.49 9.38 -10.59
CA LYS A 110 5.23 9.29 -12.05
C LYS A 110 3.85 9.77 -12.45
N GLU A 111 2.83 9.62 -11.59
CA GLU A 111 1.50 10.19 -11.84
C GLU A 111 1.51 11.72 -11.93
N ASN A 112 2.58 12.38 -11.43
CA ASN A 112 2.87 13.80 -11.60
C ASN A 112 1.70 14.75 -11.24
N LYS A 113 0.94 14.37 -10.22
CA LYS A 113 -0.15 15.17 -9.66
C LYS A 113 0.44 16.25 -8.76
N GLU A 114 0.69 17.45 -9.31
CA GLU A 114 1.31 18.57 -8.58
C GLU A 114 0.58 18.92 -7.27
N ASP A 115 -0.73 18.75 -7.24
CA ASP A 115 -1.56 18.96 -6.06
C ASP A 115 -1.31 17.94 -4.93
N MET A 116 -0.77 16.76 -5.25
CA MET A 116 -0.39 15.74 -4.27
C MET A 116 0.69 16.24 -3.31
N TYR A 117 1.62 17.09 -3.78
CA TYR A 117 2.75 17.58 -3.00
C TYR A 117 2.39 18.76 -2.08
N LYS A 118 1.23 19.40 -2.30
CA LYS A 118 0.75 20.53 -1.48
C LYS A 118 0.31 20.11 -0.08
N GLU A 119 0.06 18.81 0.12
CA GLU A 119 -0.44 18.28 1.38
C GLU A 119 0.11 16.86 1.58
N ALA A 120 0.93 16.65 2.61
CA ALA A 120 1.57 15.36 2.86
C ALA A 120 0.58 14.19 2.92
N GLY A 121 -0.62 14.41 3.49
CA GLY A 121 -1.67 13.40 3.55
C GLY A 121 -2.09 12.86 2.19
N ARG A 122 -2.02 13.66 1.11
CA ARG A 122 -2.31 13.21 -0.26
C ARG A 122 -1.22 12.30 -0.81
N CYS A 123 0.05 12.64 -0.57
CA CYS A 123 1.19 11.78 -0.88
C CYS A 123 1.08 10.43 -0.15
N ASP A 124 0.80 10.43 1.15
CA ASP A 124 0.69 9.20 1.92
C ASP A 124 -0.50 8.35 1.46
N GLN A 125 -1.62 9.00 1.13
CA GLN A 125 -2.78 8.33 0.58
C GLN A 125 -2.43 7.64 -0.74
N CYS A 126 -1.69 8.30 -1.63
CA CYS A 126 -1.25 7.68 -2.88
C CYS A 126 -0.40 6.44 -2.61
N VAL A 127 0.66 6.56 -1.82
CA VAL A 127 1.59 5.45 -1.53
C VAL A 127 0.83 4.29 -0.87
N PHE A 128 -0.04 4.59 0.08
CA PHE A 128 -0.87 3.61 0.77
C PHE A 128 -1.78 2.85 -0.20
N GLU A 129 -2.46 3.54 -1.13
CA GLU A 129 -3.32 2.86 -2.12
C GLU A 129 -2.54 1.98 -3.09
N LYS A 130 -1.30 2.36 -3.45
CA LYS A 130 -0.41 1.48 -4.23
C LYS A 130 -0.06 0.21 -3.47
N ILE A 131 0.33 0.34 -2.20
CA ILE A 131 0.67 -0.81 -1.35
C ILE A 131 -0.57 -1.69 -1.11
N LYS A 132 -1.72 -1.09 -0.85
CA LYS A 132 -2.99 -1.80 -0.67
C LYS A 132 -3.34 -2.65 -1.88
N LYS A 133 -3.08 -2.17 -3.10
CA LYS A 133 -3.27 -2.96 -4.34
C LYS A 133 -2.35 -4.17 -4.42
N TYR A 134 -1.10 -4.09 -3.94
CA TYR A 134 -0.22 -5.26 -3.84
C TYR A 134 -0.73 -6.29 -2.82
N CYS A 135 -1.46 -5.82 -1.81
CA CYS A 135 -1.98 -6.65 -0.73
C CYS A 135 -3.38 -7.23 -0.98
N SER A 136 -4.12 -6.73 -1.97
CA SER A 136 -5.52 -7.13 -2.25
C SER A 136 -5.61 -8.28 -3.24
#